data_AF-A0A5F1Z3N3-F1
#
_entry.id   AF-A0A5F1Z3N3-F1
#
_cell.length_a   1.000
_cell.length_b   1.000
_cell.length_c   1.000
_cell.angle_alpha   90.00
_cell.angle_beta   90.00
_cell.angle_gamma   90.00
#
_symmetry.space_group_name_H-M   'P 1'
#
loop_
_entity.id
_entity.type
_entity.pdbx_description
1 polymer ?
#
loop_
_entity_poly.entity_id
_entity_poly.type
_entity_poly.pdbx_seq_one_letter_code
_entity_poly.pdbx_strand_id
1 'polypeptide(L)'
;MLNIKKYFLLKVFVFFVFVNQCQCHTEYKNAPEICAFLIIDDQTLLENDKVLLNKGEITQEEFELRKRSRENGSLGLCLISLIKTKENSNF
;
A
#
# COMPACT_ATOMS: atom_id res chain seq x y z
N MET A 1 47.87 22.77 -7.34
CA MET A 1 47.51 22.14 -6.04
C MET A 1 46.13 22.53 -5.49
N LEU A 2 45.62 23.75 -5.75
CA LEU A 2 44.30 24.21 -5.26
C LEU A 2 43.09 23.43 -5.84
N ASN A 3 43.15 23.07 -7.14
CA ASN A 3 42.01 22.41 -7.81
C ASN A 3 41.77 20.97 -7.33
N ILE A 4 42.83 20.26 -6.94
CA ILE A 4 42.75 18.89 -6.40
C ILE A 4 42.06 18.91 -5.03
N LYS A 5 42.36 19.90 -4.16
CA LYS A 5 41.70 20.07 -2.86
C LYS A 5 40.22 20.41 -3.01
N LYS A 6 39.85 21.25 -3.99
CA LYS A 6 38.44 21.55 -4.30
C LYS A 6 37.67 20.33 -4.79
N TYR A 7 38.28 19.52 -5.66
CA TYR A 7 37.66 18.28 -6.15
C TYR A 7 37.48 17.24 -5.04
N PHE A 8 38.44 17.15 -4.12
CA PHE A 8 38.35 16.27 -2.96
C PHE A 8 37.20 16.71 -2.02
N LEU A 9 37.13 18.00 -1.69
CA LEU A 9 36.05 18.55 -0.86
C LEU A 9 34.67 18.34 -1.49
N LEU A 10 34.55 18.51 -2.81
CA LEU A 10 33.30 18.26 -3.53
C LEU A 10 32.86 16.79 -3.44
N LYS A 11 33.79 15.84 -3.59
CA LYS A 11 33.48 14.41 -3.45
C LYS A 11 33.04 14.04 -2.04
N VAL A 12 33.70 14.59 -1.01
CA VAL A 12 33.31 14.38 0.39
C VAL A 12 31.91 14.94 0.67
N PHE A 13 31.60 16.13 0.15
CA PHE A 13 30.28 16.73 0.30
C PHE A 13 29.19 15.91 -0.38
N VAL A 14 29.41 15.46 -1.63
CA VAL A 14 28.47 14.58 -2.34
C VAL A 14 28.26 13.27 -1.59
N PHE A 15 29.35 12.64 -1.13
CA PHE A 15 29.26 11.41 -0.32
C PHE A 15 28.45 11.62 0.96
N PHE A 16 28.66 12.74 1.66
CA PHE A 16 27.91 13.06 2.87
C PHE A 16 26.41 13.25 2.58
N VAL A 17 26.05 13.94 1.50
CA VAL A 17 24.65 14.08 1.08
C VAL A 17 24.01 12.71 0.78
N PHE A 18 24.73 11.83 0.07
CA PHE A 18 24.25 10.47 -0.23
C PHE A 18 24.05 9.62 1.04
N VAL A 19 25.00 9.68 1.99
CA VAL A 19 24.90 8.91 3.25
C VAL A 19 23.74 9.41 4.12
N ASN A 20 23.49 10.72 4.18
CA ASN A 20 22.37 11.26 4.95
C ASN A 20 21.01 10.91 4.31
N GLN A 21 20.92 10.77 2.99
CA GLN A 21 19.69 10.28 2.34
C GLN A 21 19.42 8.78 2.59
N CYS A 22 20.45 7.98 2.91
CA CYS A 22 20.26 6.58 3.33
C CYS A 22 19.67 6.43 4.74
N GLN A 23 19.70 7.48 5.57
CA GLN A 23 19.09 7.50 6.90
C GLN A 23 17.67 8.06 6.92
N CYS A 24 17.06 8.33 5.77
CA CYS A 24 15.62 8.52 5.70
C CYS A 24 14.95 7.22 6.14
N HIS A 25 14.50 7.20 7.39
CA HIS A 25 13.54 6.21 7.85
C HIS A 25 12.42 6.17 6.81
N THR A 26 12.24 4.99 6.23
CA THR A 26 11.08 4.72 5.42
C THR A 26 9.90 4.71 6.38
N GLU A 27 9.36 5.89 6.69
CA GLU A 27 8.01 5.97 7.21
C GLU A 27 7.17 5.17 6.24
N TYR A 28 6.60 4.08 6.75
CA TYR A 28 5.81 3.16 5.97
C TYR A 28 4.70 3.95 5.28
N LYS A 29 4.84 4.20 3.97
CA LYS A 29 3.84 4.82 3.09
C LYS A 29 2.52 4.03 3.00
N ASN A 30 2.34 2.98 3.79
CA ASN A 30 1.51 1.85 3.41
C ASN A 30 0.47 1.58 4.48
N ALA A 31 -0.68 2.24 4.39
CA ALA A 31 -1.89 1.73 5.03
C ALA A 31 -3.21 2.25 4.43
N PRO A 32 -3.42 3.57 4.25
CA PRO A 32 -4.68 4.06 3.68
C PRO A 32 -4.79 3.76 2.19
N GLU A 33 -3.68 3.87 1.43
CA GLU A 33 -3.67 3.61 -0.01
C GLU A 33 -3.96 2.14 -0.35
N ILE A 34 -3.43 1.19 0.44
CA ILE A 34 -3.69 -0.25 0.27
C ILE A 34 -5.15 -0.57 0.56
N CYS A 35 -5.72 0.01 1.62
CA CYS A 35 -7.14 -0.17 1.93
C CYS A 35 -8.03 0.42 0.81
N ALA A 36 -7.70 1.62 0.31
CA ALA A 36 -8.41 2.24 -0.79
C ALA A 36 -8.35 1.39 -2.08
N PHE A 37 -7.19 0.81 -2.40
CA PHE A 37 -7.04 -0.08 -3.55
C PHE A 37 -7.89 -1.36 -3.41
N LEU A 38 -7.90 -1.97 -2.23
CA LEU A 38 -8.71 -3.17 -1.96
C LEU A 38 -10.22 -2.90 -2.10
N ILE A 39 -10.69 -1.72 -1.67
CA ILE A 39 -12.11 -1.33 -1.83
C ILE A 39 -12.48 -1.21 -3.32
N ILE A 40 -11.61 -0.65 -4.15
CA ILE A 40 -11.84 -0.49 -5.59
C ILE A 40 -11.87 -1.86 -6.29
N ASP A 41 -10.96 -2.76 -5.92
CA ASP A 41 -10.92 -4.12 -6.46
C ASP A 41 -12.19 -4.91 -6.10
N ASP A 42 -12.63 -4.81 -4.83
CA ASP A 42 -13.88 -5.44 -4.36
C ASP A 42 -15.12 -4.97 -5.13
N GLN A 43 -15.21 -3.67 -5.46
CA GLN A 43 -16.32 -3.13 -6.26
C GLN A 43 -16.33 -3.71 -7.68
N THR A 44 -15.16 -3.85 -8.30
CA THR A 44 -15.04 -4.41 -9.65
C THR A 44 -15.46 -5.88 -9.67
N LEU A 45 -15.04 -6.65 -8.66
CA LEU A 45 -15.43 -8.06 -8.51
C LEU A 45 -16.92 -8.22 -8.21
N LEU A 46 -17.52 -7.31 -7.46
CA LEU A 46 -18.95 -7.31 -7.18
C LEU A 46 -19.78 -7.09 -8.47
N GLU A 47 -19.39 -6.15 -9.31
CA GLU A 47 -20.06 -5.92 -10.60
C GLU A 47 -19.92 -7.12 -11.53
N ASN A 48 -18.74 -7.75 -11.56
CA ASN A 48 -18.55 -8.99 -12.32
C ASN A 48 -19.46 -10.12 -11.81
N ASP A 49 -19.54 -10.34 -10.51
CA ASP A 49 -20.43 -11.35 -9.94
C ASP A 49 -21.91 -11.04 -10.19
N LYS A 50 -22.32 -9.76 -10.20
CA LYS A 50 -23.69 -9.38 -10.61
C LYS A 50 -23.96 -9.77 -12.06
N VAL A 51 -22.99 -9.56 -12.95
CA VAL A 51 -23.11 -10.00 -14.36
C VAL A 51 -23.24 -11.52 -14.44
N LEU A 52 -22.43 -12.27 -13.71
CA LEU A 52 -22.51 -13.74 -13.67
C LEU A 52 -23.86 -14.23 -13.13
N LEU A 53 -24.37 -13.59 -12.07
CA LEU A 53 -25.67 -13.88 -11.50
C LEU A 53 -26.80 -13.61 -12.50
N ASN A 54 -26.75 -12.46 -13.18
CA ASN A 54 -27.74 -12.09 -14.19
C ASN A 54 -27.72 -13.01 -15.42
N LYS A 55 -26.57 -13.59 -15.74
CA LYS A 55 -26.44 -14.62 -16.78
C LYS A 55 -26.86 -16.01 -16.32
N GLY A 56 -27.11 -16.20 -15.02
CA GLY A 56 -27.40 -17.50 -14.42
C GLY A 56 -26.18 -18.43 -14.33
N GLU A 57 -24.96 -17.89 -14.46
CA GLU A 57 -23.71 -18.64 -14.36
C GLU A 57 -23.35 -18.96 -12.89
N ILE A 58 -23.86 -18.19 -11.94
CA ILE A 58 -23.77 -18.45 -10.49
C ILE A 58 -25.15 -18.34 -9.84
N THR A 59 -25.33 -19.00 -8.70
CA THR A 59 -26.58 -18.92 -7.93
C THR A 59 -26.59 -17.69 -7.02
N GLN A 60 -27.79 -17.31 -6.54
CA GLN A 60 -27.92 -16.25 -5.53
C GLN A 60 -27.13 -16.57 -4.24
N GLU A 61 -27.12 -17.83 -3.83
CA GLU A 61 -26.39 -18.27 -2.64
C GLU A 61 -24.87 -18.10 -2.83
N GLU A 62 -24.36 -18.49 -4.00
CA GLU A 62 -22.95 -18.33 -4.33
C GLU A 62 -22.53 -16.87 -4.42
N PHE A 63 -23.38 -16.01 -4.99
CA PHE A 63 -23.19 -14.56 -5.02
C PHE A 63 -23.05 -13.97 -3.60
N GLU A 64 -23.97 -14.29 -2.69
CA GLU A 64 -23.94 -13.77 -1.32
C GLU A 64 -22.75 -14.30 -0.51
N LEU A 65 -22.35 -15.56 -0.74
CA LEU A 65 -21.15 -16.15 -0.15
C LEU A 65 -19.87 -15.41 -0.58
N ARG A 66 -19.71 -15.17 -1.89
CA ARG A 66 -18.57 -14.44 -2.45
C ARG A 66 -18.52 -13.00 -1.93
N LYS A 67 -19.66 -12.32 -1.91
CA LYS A 67 -19.79 -10.95 -1.36
C LYS A 67 -19.33 -10.89 0.09
N ARG A 68 -19.87 -11.75 0.96
CA ARG A 68 -19.52 -11.78 2.39
C ARG A 68 -18.05 -12.13 2.62
N SER A 69 -17.50 -13.07 1.82
CA SER A 69 -16.10 -13.46 1.91
C SER A 69 -15.15 -12.29 1.63
N ARG A 70 -15.46 -11.47 0.62
CA ARG A 70 -14.68 -10.26 0.30
C ARG A 70 -14.81 -9.19 1.37
N GLU A 71 -16.03 -8.86 1.78
CA GLU A 71 -16.29 -7.87 2.84
C GLU A 71 -15.49 -8.20 4.11
N ASN A 72 -15.45 -9.46 4.52
CA ASN A 72 -14.67 -9.88 5.70
C ASN A 72 -13.15 -9.78 5.45
N GLY A 73 -12.68 -10.15 4.27
CA GLY A 73 -11.25 -10.11 3.91
C GLY A 73 -10.70 -8.69 3.80
N SER A 74 -11.39 -7.81 3.06
CA SER A 74 -10.98 -6.41 2.88
C SER A 74 -11.06 -5.61 4.18
N LEU A 75 -12.11 -5.82 4.99
CA LEU A 75 -12.18 -5.24 6.34
C LEU A 75 -11.00 -5.66 7.21
N GLY A 76 -10.62 -6.94 7.21
CA GLY A 76 -9.48 -7.44 7.98
C GLY A 76 -8.15 -6.77 7.56
N LEU A 77 -7.90 -6.68 6.26
CA LEU A 77 -6.69 -6.05 5.72
C LEU A 77 -6.65 -4.53 6.02
N CYS A 78 -7.78 -3.84 5.89
CA CYS A 78 -7.91 -2.43 6.26
C CYS A 78 -7.71 -2.21 7.77
N LEU A 79 -8.21 -3.11 8.62
CA LEU A 79 -8.04 -2.99 10.07
C LEU A 79 -6.57 -3.15 10.48
N ILE A 80 -5.88 -4.15 9.88
CA ILE A 80 -4.45 -4.38 10.10
C ILE A 80 -3.64 -3.17 9.65
N SER A 81 -4.00 -2.56 8.52
CA SER A 81 -3.30 -1.38 8.02
C SER A 81 -3.47 -0.18 8.96
N LEU A 82 -4.68 0.04 9.49
CA LEU A 82 -4.95 1.07 10.50
C LEU A 82 -4.20 0.84 11.81
N ILE A 83 -4.15 -0.40 12.32
CA ILE A 83 -3.41 -0.76 13.54
C ILE A 83 -1.92 -0.46 13.36
N LYS A 84 -1.31 -0.93 12.26
CA LYS A 84 0.10 -0.66 11.96
C LYS A 84 0.41 0.83 11.82
N THR A 85 -0.53 1.60 11.25
CA THR A 85 -0.39 3.07 11.19
C THR A 85 -0.36 3.68 12.58
N LYS A 86 -1.26 3.25 13.47
CA LYS A 86 -1.34 3.74 14.85
C LYS A 86 -0.13 3.34 15.71
N GLU A 87 0.39 2.13 15.53
CA GLU A 87 1.61 1.67 16.20
C GLU A 87 2.83 2.48 15.75
N ASN A 88 2.93 2.79 14.45
CA ASN A 88 4.04 3.57 13.90
C ASN A 88 3.94 5.07 14.19
N SER A 89 2.75 5.62 14.46
CA SER A 89 2.57 7.03 14.82
C SER A 89 2.90 7.36 16.28
N ASN A 90 3.35 6.39 17.07
CA ASN A 90 3.70 6.55 18.49
C ASN A 90 5.21 6.72 18.73
N PHE A 91 6.00 7.03 17.70
CA PHE A 91 7.42 7.37 17.79
C PHE A 91 7.69 8.79 17.32
#